data_AF-A0A0A6CYX1-F1
#
_entry.id   AF-A0A0A6CYX1-F1
#
_cell.length_a   1.000
_cell.length_b   1.000
_cell.length_c   1.000
_cell.angle_alpha   90.00
_cell.angle_beta   90.00
_cell.angle_gamma   90.00
#
_symmetry.space_group_name_H-M   'P 1'
#
loop_
_entity.id
_entity.type
_entity.pdbx_description
1 polymer ?
#
loop_
_entity_poly.entity_id
_entity_poly.type
_entity_poly.pdbx_seq_one_letter_code
_entity_poly.pdbx_strand_id
1 'polypeptide(L)'
;MATGDMIELRATLSSPEGDLVETLLVRIADPERQTTKPRSEAEPPLGIPELVLCSKEGGEGRKSWDELQDAGVDMNFDVVVQPYVEEDKLARIYVNVDSSVLKDSNRNAKSVEAAELAGRRFVSSVYFHTLFLFATTRSRKYGVRRGDDASEDVEVAEYIADIFSSSYAQFLLNFQTSDLLDAMA
;
A
#
# COMPACT_ATOMS: atom_id res chain seq x y z
N MET A 1 41.66 27.48 4.37
CA MET A 1 40.81 26.50 3.66
C MET A 1 39.63 27.28 3.12
N ALA A 2 39.44 27.27 1.82
CA ALA A 2 38.39 28.00 1.13
C ALA A 2 37.14 27.13 0.96
N THR A 3 35.99 27.79 0.85
CA THR A 3 34.74 27.11 0.47
C THR A 3 34.94 26.42 -0.88
N GLY A 4 34.68 25.12 -0.94
CA GLY A 4 34.89 24.27 -2.11
C GLY A 4 36.07 23.31 -1.99
N ASP A 5 36.98 23.52 -1.05
CA ASP A 5 38.11 22.62 -0.81
C ASP A 5 37.62 21.24 -0.36
N MET A 6 38.22 20.18 -0.91
CA MET A 6 38.08 18.82 -0.41
C MET A 6 39.33 18.42 0.35
N ILE A 7 39.14 17.91 1.56
CA ILE A 7 40.22 17.58 2.49
C ILE A 7 40.07 16.11 2.84
N GLU A 8 41.16 15.37 2.69
CA GLU A 8 41.26 14.01 3.18
C GLU A 8 41.74 14.04 4.64
N LEU A 9 40.89 13.58 5.55
CA LEU A 9 41.18 13.43 6.97
C LEU A 9 41.39 11.95 7.26
N ARG A 10 42.60 11.57 7.63
CA ARG A 10 42.92 10.20 8.03
C ARG A 10 43.02 10.12 9.55
N ALA A 11 42.07 9.46 10.18
CA ALA A 11 42.12 9.08 11.59
C ALA A 11 42.74 7.69 11.71
N THR A 12 43.66 7.51 12.64
CA THR A 12 44.25 6.21 12.94
C THR A 12 44.14 5.96 14.44
N LEU A 13 43.52 4.86 14.81
CA LEU A 13 43.36 4.41 16.17
C LEU A 13 44.17 3.12 16.35
N SER A 14 45.23 3.20 17.14
CA SER A 14 46.08 2.04 17.41
C SER A 14 45.44 1.10 18.43
N SER A 15 45.44 -0.19 18.12
CA SER A 15 44.97 -1.26 19.01
C SER A 15 45.97 -2.42 19.06
N PRO A 16 45.94 -3.28 20.11
CA PRO A 16 46.83 -4.43 20.23
C PRO A 16 46.74 -5.44 19.07
N GLU A 17 45.62 -5.45 18.34
CA GLU A 17 45.36 -6.33 17.20
C GLU A 17 45.69 -5.68 15.84
N GLY A 18 46.13 -4.42 15.86
CA GLY A 18 46.48 -3.64 14.67
C GLY A 18 45.87 -2.24 14.68
N ASP A 19 46.43 -1.36 13.85
CA ASP A 19 45.94 0.01 13.67
C ASP A 19 44.66 0.02 12.84
N LEU A 20 43.60 0.60 13.38
CA LEU A 20 42.35 0.88 12.68
C LEU A 20 42.47 2.25 12.02
N VAL A 21 42.45 2.28 10.69
CA VAL A 21 42.58 3.52 9.92
C VAL A 21 41.23 3.83 9.26
N GLU A 22 40.73 5.03 9.46
CA GLU A 22 39.57 5.57 8.78
C GLU A 22 39.95 6.84 8.02
N THR A 23 39.60 6.90 6.73
CA THR A 23 39.86 8.06 5.87
C THR A 23 38.53 8.70 5.47
N LEU A 24 38.34 9.96 5.86
CA LEU A 24 37.16 10.77 5.62
C LEU A 24 37.47 11.87 4.60
N LEU A 25 36.66 12.00 3.55
CA LEU A 25 36.76 13.11 2.61
C LEU A 25 35.77 14.21 3.01
N VAL A 26 36.28 15.35 3.48
CA VAL A 26 35.47 16.48 3.94
C VAL A 26 35.52 17.60 2.93
N ARG A 27 34.36 17.99 2.39
CA ARG A 27 34.21 19.16 1.53
C ARG A 27 33.73 20.36 2.36
N ILE A 28 34.47 21.45 2.34
CA ILE A 28 34.07 22.69 3.02
C ILE A 28 32.99 23.39 2.18
N ALA A 29 31.82 23.60 2.77
CA ALA A 29 30.68 24.25 2.12
C ALA A 29 30.29 25.55 2.87
N ASP A 30 29.70 26.49 2.14
CA ASP A 30 29.20 27.75 2.70
C ASP A 30 27.96 27.50 3.58
N PRO A 31 27.82 28.14 4.75
CA PRO A 31 26.68 27.93 5.65
C PRO A 31 25.32 28.23 5.00
N GLU A 32 25.28 29.14 4.03
CA GLU A 32 24.06 29.54 3.33
C GLU A 32 23.70 28.61 2.17
N ARG A 33 24.60 27.72 1.74
CA ARG A 33 24.31 26.64 0.80
C ARG A 33 24.04 25.37 1.59
N GLN A 34 22.84 25.31 2.19
CA GLN A 34 22.24 24.00 2.44
C GLN A 34 22.22 23.27 1.11
N THR A 35 23.07 22.25 0.97
CA THR A 35 22.91 21.30 -0.11
C THR A 35 21.53 20.71 0.09
N THR A 36 20.59 21.09 -0.78
CA THR A 36 19.38 20.31 -0.94
C THR A 36 19.87 18.91 -1.22
N LYS A 37 19.72 18.00 -0.24
CA LYS A 37 19.68 16.57 -0.56
C LYS A 37 18.80 16.50 -1.80
N PRO A 38 19.18 15.81 -2.89
CA PRO A 38 18.22 15.55 -3.95
C PRO A 38 17.01 14.99 -3.23
N ARG A 39 15.93 15.78 -3.21
CA ARG A 39 14.63 15.34 -2.71
C ARG A 39 14.46 14.06 -3.50
N SER A 40 14.46 12.90 -2.82
CA SER A 40 14.05 11.66 -3.47
C SER A 40 12.83 12.07 -4.28
N GLU A 41 12.88 11.93 -5.59
CA GLU A 41 11.79 12.37 -6.46
C GLU A 41 10.53 11.90 -5.77
N ALA A 42 9.77 12.86 -5.22
CA ALA A 42 8.52 12.51 -4.58
C ALA A 42 7.76 11.94 -5.76
N GLU A 43 7.54 10.62 -5.75
CA GLU A 43 6.82 9.95 -6.83
C GLU A 43 5.63 10.85 -7.16
N PRO A 44 5.46 11.22 -8.43
CA PRO A 44 4.44 12.19 -8.84
C PRO A 44 3.15 11.78 -8.14
N PRO A 45 2.44 12.71 -7.46
CA PRO A 45 1.33 12.36 -6.60
C PRO A 45 0.45 11.42 -7.39
N LEU A 46 0.36 10.16 -6.94
CA LEU A 46 -0.54 9.18 -7.53
C LEU A 46 -1.87 9.90 -7.67
N GLY A 47 -2.32 10.11 -8.91
CA GLY A 47 -3.67 10.62 -9.13
C GLY A 47 -4.59 9.72 -8.31
N ILE A 48 -5.51 10.31 -7.56
CA ILE A 48 -6.40 9.54 -6.70
C ILE A 48 -7.09 8.48 -7.59
N PRO A 49 -6.81 7.17 -7.38
CA PRO A 49 -7.34 6.14 -8.25
C PRO A 49 -8.86 6.19 -8.25
N GLU A 50 -9.48 5.96 -9.40
CA GLU A 50 -10.94 5.94 -9.47
C GLU A 50 -11.48 4.74 -8.65
N LEU A 51 -12.42 5.02 -7.74
CA LEU A 51 -13.16 3.99 -7.03
C LEU A 51 -14.28 3.48 -7.92
N VAL A 52 -14.24 2.18 -8.25
CA VAL A 52 -15.29 1.53 -9.01
C VAL A 52 -15.97 0.49 -8.12
N LEU A 53 -17.25 0.71 -7.80
CA LEU A 53 -18.04 -0.26 -7.06
C LEU A 53 -18.55 -1.35 -7.99
N CYS A 54 -18.47 -2.59 -7.52
CA CYS A 54 -18.78 -3.77 -8.33
C CYS A 54 -19.72 -4.68 -7.56
N SER A 55 -20.76 -5.19 -8.22
CA SER A 55 -21.70 -6.18 -7.67
C SER A 55 -22.03 -7.21 -8.73
N LYS A 56 -22.58 -8.36 -8.32
CA LYS A 56 -22.92 -9.42 -9.26
C LYS A 56 -23.86 -8.93 -10.35
N GLU A 57 -24.90 -8.19 -9.97
CA GLU A 57 -25.93 -7.69 -10.89
C GLU A 57 -25.67 -6.25 -11.39
N GLY A 58 -24.64 -5.57 -10.89
CA GLY A 58 -24.42 -4.14 -11.14
C GLY A 58 -25.47 -3.26 -10.45
N GLY A 59 -25.76 -2.08 -11.03
CA GLY A 59 -26.81 -1.17 -10.58
C GLY A 59 -26.42 0.30 -10.62
N GLU A 60 -27.19 1.16 -9.95
CA GLU A 60 -26.90 2.60 -9.89
C GLU A 60 -25.53 2.86 -9.25
N GLY A 61 -24.60 3.42 -10.03
CA GLY A 61 -23.23 3.70 -9.60
C GLY A 61 -22.34 2.46 -9.41
N ARG A 62 -22.72 1.29 -9.94
CA ARG A 62 -21.95 0.03 -9.82
C ARG A 62 -21.88 -0.71 -11.13
N LYS A 63 -20.72 -1.32 -11.42
CA LYS A 63 -20.54 -2.23 -12.55
C LYS A 63 -20.95 -3.65 -12.18
N SER A 64 -21.55 -4.37 -13.13
CA SER A 64 -21.81 -5.79 -12.99
C SER A 64 -20.52 -6.60 -13.15
N TRP A 65 -20.49 -7.83 -12.64
CA TRP A 65 -19.35 -8.71 -12.86
C TRP A 65 -19.19 -9.09 -14.34
N ASP A 66 -20.29 -9.22 -15.08
CA ASP A 66 -20.26 -9.51 -16.52
C ASP A 66 -19.58 -8.36 -17.30
N GLU A 67 -19.90 -7.09 -16.97
CA GLU A 67 -19.25 -5.92 -17.57
C GLU A 67 -17.74 -5.85 -17.27
N LEU A 68 -17.32 -6.39 -16.12
CA LEU A 68 -15.91 -6.43 -15.71
C LEU A 68 -15.16 -7.58 -16.37
N GLN A 69 -15.83 -8.74 -16.55
CA GLN A 69 -15.26 -9.88 -17.24
C GLN A 69 -14.94 -9.53 -18.70
N ASP A 70 -15.81 -8.77 -19.37
CA ASP A 70 -15.56 -8.23 -20.72
C ASP A 70 -14.32 -7.33 -20.78
N ALA A 71 -13.97 -6.69 -19.66
CA ALA A 71 -12.76 -5.88 -19.50
C ALA A 71 -11.55 -6.66 -18.95
N GLY A 72 -11.64 -7.99 -18.85
CA GLY A 72 -10.57 -8.87 -18.38
C GLY A 72 -10.42 -8.92 -16.85
N VAL A 73 -11.41 -8.44 -16.10
CA VAL A 73 -11.42 -8.45 -14.63
C VAL A 73 -12.35 -9.55 -14.14
N ASP A 74 -11.78 -10.64 -13.61
CA ASP A 74 -12.56 -11.74 -13.03
C ASP A 74 -13.03 -11.40 -11.61
N MET A 75 -14.30 -11.67 -11.34
CA MET A 75 -14.98 -11.30 -10.10
C MET A 75 -15.85 -12.46 -9.61
N ASN A 76 -15.74 -12.77 -8.34
CA ASN A 76 -16.60 -13.75 -7.66
C ASN A 76 -16.82 -13.31 -6.20
N PHE A 77 -17.52 -14.13 -5.41
CA PHE A 77 -17.80 -13.78 -4.02
C PHE A 77 -16.56 -13.69 -3.12
N ASP A 78 -15.45 -14.32 -3.48
CA ASP A 78 -14.22 -14.33 -2.67
C ASP A 78 -13.30 -13.14 -2.98
N VAL A 79 -13.48 -12.51 -4.15
CA VAL A 79 -12.74 -11.29 -4.52
C VAL A 79 -13.29 -10.12 -3.72
N VAL A 80 -12.45 -9.51 -2.88
CA VAL A 80 -12.81 -8.31 -2.10
C VAL A 80 -12.48 -7.03 -2.87
N VAL A 81 -11.30 -6.99 -3.48
CA VAL A 81 -10.78 -5.84 -4.22
C VAL A 81 -9.91 -6.30 -5.37
N GLN A 82 -9.98 -5.60 -6.49
CA GLN A 82 -9.05 -5.75 -7.62
C GLN A 82 -8.42 -4.38 -7.93
N PRO A 83 -7.14 -4.16 -7.62
CA PRO A 83 -6.40 -3.00 -8.07
C PRO A 83 -6.12 -3.13 -9.58
N TYR A 84 -6.19 -2.03 -10.32
CA TYR A 84 -5.92 -2.01 -11.75
C TYR A 84 -4.90 -0.93 -12.11
N VAL A 85 -3.84 -1.37 -12.77
CA VAL A 85 -2.64 -0.58 -13.05
C VAL A 85 -2.58 -0.26 -14.53
N GLU A 86 -2.40 1.02 -14.87
CA GLU A 86 -2.13 1.51 -16.22
C GLU A 86 -0.83 2.30 -16.19
N GLU A 87 0.06 2.06 -17.16
CA GLU A 87 1.34 2.78 -17.28
C GLU A 87 2.06 2.93 -15.93
N ASP A 88 2.15 1.84 -15.18
CA ASP A 88 2.85 1.84 -13.91
C ASP A 88 2.20 2.74 -12.83
N LYS A 89 0.90 3.01 -12.93
CA LYS A 89 0.13 3.77 -11.94
C LYS A 89 -1.14 3.04 -11.59
N LEU A 90 -1.50 3.06 -10.31
CA LEU A 90 -2.80 2.57 -9.87
C LEU A 90 -3.88 3.51 -10.41
N ALA A 91 -4.59 3.07 -11.45
CA ALA A 91 -5.57 3.89 -12.15
C ALA A 91 -6.97 3.73 -11.55
N ARG A 92 -7.35 2.48 -11.21
CA ARG A 92 -8.66 2.13 -10.66
C ARG A 92 -8.54 1.15 -9.52
N ILE A 93 -9.48 1.20 -8.60
CA ILE A 93 -9.67 0.21 -7.54
C ILE A 93 -11.11 -0.30 -7.64
N TYR A 94 -11.27 -1.55 -8.04
CA TYR A 94 -12.56 -2.22 -8.08
C TYR A 94 -12.85 -2.81 -6.70
N VAL A 95 -13.92 -2.36 -6.04
CA VAL A 95 -14.33 -2.87 -4.72
C VAL A 95 -15.61 -3.70 -4.88
N ASN A 96 -15.56 -4.96 -4.49
CA ASN A 96 -16.68 -5.89 -4.61
C ASN A 96 -17.60 -5.78 -3.39
N VAL A 97 -18.75 -5.13 -3.58
CA VAL A 97 -19.77 -4.97 -2.53
C VAL A 97 -20.64 -6.22 -2.35
N ASP A 98 -20.45 -7.25 -3.18
CA ASP A 98 -21.09 -8.55 -3.03
C ASP A 98 -20.18 -9.59 -2.36
N SER A 99 -18.95 -9.23 -1.99
CA SER A 99 -17.98 -10.14 -1.38
C SER A 99 -18.53 -10.85 -0.14
N SER A 100 -18.12 -12.10 0.05
CA SER A 100 -18.46 -12.95 1.20
C SER A 100 -18.11 -12.25 2.51
N VAL A 101 -16.97 -11.57 2.55
CA VAL A 101 -16.51 -10.78 3.71
C VAL A 101 -17.53 -9.71 4.14
N LEU A 102 -18.06 -8.91 3.20
CA LEU A 102 -19.08 -7.92 3.54
C LEU A 102 -20.42 -8.57 3.89
N LYS A 103 -20.81 -9.64 3.19
CA LYS A 103 -22.04 -10.40 3.49
C LYS A 103 -22.03 -10.99 4.90
N ASP A 104 -20.91 -11.58 5.30
CA ASP A 104 -20.73 -12.17 6.61
C ASP A 104 -20.73 -11.11 7.72
N SER A 105 -20.07 -9.97 7.47
CA SER A 105 -20.11 -8.82 8.39
C SER A 105 -21.52 -8.28 8.60
N ASN A 106 -22.31 -8.18 7.52
CA ASN A 106 -23.68 -7.67 7.57
C ASN A 106 -24.69 -8.67 8.13
N ARG A 107 -24.35 -9.97 8.25
CA ARG A 107 -25.25 -11.01 8.77
C ARG A 107 -25.76 -10.70 10.19
N ASN A 108 -24.97 -9.98 10.98
CA ASN A 108 -25.30 -9.60 12.35
C ASN A 108 -25.80 -8.16 12.50
N ALA A 109 -26.04 -7.45 11.39
CA ALA A 109 -26.52 -6.08 11.42
C ALA A 109 -27.93 -6.02 12.05
N LYS A 110 -28.09 -5.13 13.04
CA LYS A 110 -29.34 -5.00 13.82
C LYS A 110 -30.43 -4.19 13.10
N SER A 111 -30.07 -3.45 12.05
CA SER A 111 -30.97 -2.65 11.23
C SER A 111 -30.39 -2.42 9.83
N VAL A 112 -31.23 -1.89 8.92
CA VAL A 112 -30.81 -1.51 7.56
C VAL A 112 -29.76 -0.40 7.60
N GLU A 113 -29.95 0.62 8.44
CA GLU A 113 -29.00 1.73 8.60
C GLU A 113 -27.64 1.26 9.11
N ALA A 114 -27.63 0.26 10.01
CA ALA A 114 -26.40 -0.34 10.49
C ALA A 114 -25.65 -1.07 9.37
N ALA A 115 -26.37 -1.81 8.51
CA ALA A 115 -25.79 -2.49 7.35
C ALA A 115 -25.24 -1.49 6.31
N GLU A 116 -25.94 -0.39 6.05
CA GLU A 116 -25.46 0.66 5.16
C GLU A 116 -24.20 1.36 5.70
N LEU A 117 -24.17 1.64 7.01
CA LEU A 117 -23.01 2.24 7.65
C LEU A 117 -21.80 1.29 7.58
N ALA A 118 -22.02 -0.01 7.83
CA ALA A 118 -21.00 -1.04 7.67
C ALA A 118 -20.49 -1.11 6.22
N GLY A 119 -21.39 -1.04 5.23
CA GLY A 119 -21.04 -1.00 3.81
C GLY A 119 -20.18 0.22 3.44
N ARG A 120 -20.51 1.42 3.92
CA ARG A 120 -19.68 2.62 3.70
C ARG A 120 -18.30 2.47 4.32
N ARG A 121 -18.22 1.96 5.56
CA ARG A 121 -16.95 1.70 6.26
C ARG A 121 -16.10 0.68 5.52
N PHE A 122 -16.70 -0.42 5.08
CA PHE A 122 -16.04 -1.44 4.27
C PHE A 122 -15.39 -0.83 3.03
N VAL A 123 -16.18 -0.13 2.21
CA VAL A 123 -15.70 0.47 0.95
C VAL A 123 -14.56 1.44 1.23
N SER A 124 -14.72 2.35 2.20
CA SER A 124 -13.68 3.31 2.54
C SER A 124 -12.41 2.64 3.04
N SER A 125 -12.50 1.67 3.97
CA SER A 125 -11.34 0.95 4.48
C SER A 125 -10.61 0.18 3.38
N VAL A 126 -11.33 -0.59 2.57
CA VAL A 126 -10.73 -1.35 1.46
C VAL A 126 -10.02 -0.42 0.49
N TYR A 127 -10.66 0.67 0.09
CA TYR A 127 -10.09 1.65 -0.82
C TYR A 127 -8.80 2.29 -0.26
N PHE A 128 -8.85 2.85 0.96
CA PHE A 128 -7.69 3.52 1.55
C PHE A 128 -6.53 2.58 1.84
N HIS A 129 -6.82 1.35 2.32
CA HIS A 129 -5.77 0.38 2.59
C HIS A 129 -5.15 -0.16 1.30
N THR A 130 -5.93 -0.33 0.24
CA THR A 130 -5.39 -0.66 -1.10
C THR A 130 -4.45 0.43 -1.60
N LEU A 131 -4.87 1.70 -1.51
CA LEU A 131 -4.03 2.85 -1.86
C LEU A 131 -2.72 2.85 -1.06
N PHE A 132 -2.83 2.68 0.26
CA PHE A 132 -1.69 2.68 1.17
C PHE A 132 -0.72 1.52 0.88
N LEU A 133 -1.22 0.30 0.72
CA LEU A 133 -0.40 -0.88 0.42
C LEU A 133 0.29 -0.74 -0.94
N PHE A 134 -0.41 -0.26 -1.96
CA PHE A 134 0.17 -0.03 -3.28
C PHE A 134 1.31 0.99 -3.21
N ALA A 135 1.03 2.18 -2.65
CA ALA A 135 2.01 3.26 -2.56
C ALA A 135 3.24 2.86 -1.72
N THR A 136 3.04 2.18 -0.58
CA THR A 136 4.14 1.79 0.31
C THR A 136 4.97 0.62 -0.23
N THR A 137 4.33 -0.34 -0.90
CA THR A 137 5.04 -1.45 -1.57
C THR A 137 5.88 -0.93 -2.72
N ARG A 138 5.29 -0.07 -3.57
CA ARG A 138 5.93 0.48 -4.76
C ARG A 138 7.08 1.45 -4.43
N SER A 139 6.86 2.41 -3.54
CA SER A 139 7.88 3.41 -3.16
C SER A 139 9.16 2.80 -2.56
N ARG A 140 9.03 1.62 -1.94
CA ARG A 140 10.16 0.88 -1.36
C ARG A 140 10.81 -0.11 -2.34
N LYS A 141 10.32 -0.20 -3.57
CA LYS A 141 10.81 -1.08 -4.64
C LYS A 141 10.88 -2.55 -4.21
N TYR A 142 9.90 -3.00 -3.43
CA TYR A 142 9.80 -4.41 -3.08
C TYR A 142 9.43 -5.24 -4.31
N GLY A 143 10.18 -6.31 -4.56
CA GLY A 143 9.72 -7.40 -5.41
C GLY A 143 8.86 -8.35 -4.59
N VAL A 144 7.69 -8.73 -5.10
CA VAL A 144 6.81 -9.69 -4.44
C VAL A 144 6.97 -11.06 -5.10
N ARG A 145 7.07 -12.09 -4.27
CA ARG A 145 7.21 -13.49 -4.70
C ARG A 145 6.26 -14.37 -3.92
N ARG A 146 5.69 -15.38 -4.58
CA ARG A 146 4.78 -16.37 -3.97
C ARG A 146 5.49 -17.72 -3.83
N GLY A 147 5.34 -18.35 -2.66
CA GLY A 147 5.89 -19.68 -2.33
C GLY A 147 7.28 -19.67 -1.67
N ASP A 148 7.60 -20.77 -0.98
CA ASP A 148 8.84 -20.93 -0.20
C ASP A 148 10.11 -21.07 -1.07
N ASP A 149 9.97 -21.55 -2.31
CA ASP A 149 11.06 -21.76 -3.27
C ASP A 149 11.13 -20.67 -4.37
N ALA A 150 10.52 -19.50 -4.15
CA ALA A 150 10.68 -18.32 -5.01
C ALA A 150 10.44 -18.56 -6.52
N SER A 151 9.40 -19.32 -6.87
CA SER A 151 9.19 -19.78 -8.26
C SER A 151 8.47 -18.76 -9.14
N GLU A 152 7.78 -17.78 -8.56
CA GLU A 152 6.93 -16.85 -9.30
C GLU A 152 7.05 -15.42 -8.76
N ASP A 153 7.48 -14.50 -9.63
CA ASP A 153 7.40 -13.06 -9.38
C ASP A 153 5.94 -12.63 -9.56
N VAL A 154 5.40 -11.94 -8.56
CA VAL A 154 3.98 -11.55 -8.52
C VAL A 154 3.86 -10.04 -8.63
N GLU A 155 2.88 -9.58 -9.41
CA GLU A 155 2.59 -8.16 -9.53
C GLU A 155 2.03 -7.60 -8.22
N VAL A 156 2.35 -6.34 -7.91
CA VAL A 156 1.88 -5.68 -6.68
C VAL A 156 0.34 -5.65 -6.60
N ALA A 157 -0.35 -5.51 -7.73
CA ALA A 157 -1.80 -5.53 -7.78
C ALA A 157 -2.39 -6.89 -7.36
N GLU A 158 -1.83 -7.98 -7.88
CA GLU A 158 -2.23 -9.35 -7.55
C GLU A 158 -1.94 -9.67 -6.08
N TYR A 159 -0.75 -9.31 -5.60
CA TYR A 159 -0.39 -9.44 -4.20
C TYR A 159 -1.38 -8.74 -3.26
N ILE A 160 -1.80 -7.51 -3.61
CA ILE A 160 -2.76 -6.77 -2.79
C ILE A 160 -4.13 -7.46 -2.84
N ALA A 161 -4.60 -7.88 -4.01
CA ALA A 161 -5.87 -8.62 -4.12
C ALA A 161 -5.85 -9.88 -3.23
N ASP A 162 -4.74 -10.62 -3.21
CA ASP A 162 -4.52 -11.80 -2.37
C ASP A 162 -4.51 -11.50 -0.87
N ILE A 163 -3.87 -10.40 -0.44
CA ILE A 163 -3.92 -9.99 0.97
C ILE A 163 -5.37 -9.82 1.40
N PHE A 164 -6.19 -9.17 0.58
CA PHE A 164 -7.59 -8.90 0.90
C PHE A 164 -8.50 -10.13 0.79
N SER A 165 -8.21 -11.10 -0.08
CA SER A 165 -8.95 -12.36 -0.16
C SER A 165 -8.73 -13.25 1.07
N SER A 166 -7.68 -12.97 1.85
CA SER A 166 -7.38 -13.63 3.12
C SER A 166 -8.06 -12.97 4.34
N SER A 167 -7.59 -13.31 5.55
CA SER A 167 -8.10 -12.78 6.83
C SER A 167 -7.97 -11.26 7.00
N TYR A 168 -7.25 -10.55 6.11
CA TYR A 168 -7.02 -9.11 6.22
C TYR A 168 -8.31 -8.30 6.07
N ALA A 169 -9.17 -8.61 5.10
CA ALA A 169 -10.42 -7.87 4.92
C ALA A 169 -11.38 -8.08 6.10
N GLN A 170 -11.43 -9.29 6.65
CA GLN A 170 -12.17 -9.59 7.87
C GLN A 170 -11.59 -8.82 9.07
N PHE A 171 -10.27 -8.76 9.20
CA PHE A 171 -9.60 -7.94 10.20
C PHE A 171 -10.02 -6.48 10.10
N LEU A 172 -9.96 -5.86 8.91
CA LEU A 172 -10.33 -4.45 8.73
C LEU A 172 -11.78 -4.13 9.12
N LEU A 173 -12.70 -5.09 8.97
CA LEU A 173 -14.10 -4.93 9.36
C LEU A 173 -14.35 -5.12 10.86
N ASN A 174 -13.64 -6.05 11.47
CA ASN A 174 -13.84 -6.41 12.87
C ASN A 174 -12.99 -5.56 13.82
N PHE A 175 -11.94 -4.92 13.33
CA PHE A 175 -11.04 -4.12 14.15
C PHE A 175 -11.60 -2.71 14.33
N GLN A 176 -12.36 -2.50 15.42
CA GLN A 176 -12.81 -1.16 15.81
C GLN A 176 -11.70 -0.47 16.59
N THR A 177 -11.30 0.73 16.16
CA THR A 177 -10.29 1.54 16.88
C THR A 177 -10.70 1.84 18.33
N SER A 178 -12.01 1.88 18.60
CA SER A 178 -12.56 1.99 19.97
C SER A 178 -12.14 0.82 20.84
N ASP A 179 -12.22 -0.40 20.34
CA ASP A 179 -11.92 -1.61 21.10
C ASP A 179 -10.42 -1.68 21.43
N LEU A 180 -9.56 -1.19 20.52
CA LEU A 180 -8.12 -1.05 20.78
C LEU A 180 -7.84 0.01 21.85
N LEU A 181 -8.48 1.17 21.77
CA LEU A 181 -8.32 2.24 22.74
C LEU A 181 -8.79 1.81 24.14
N ASP A 182 -9.89 1.07 24.21
CA ASP A 182 -10.39 0.49 25.46
C ASP A 182 -9.46 -0.61 26.01
N ALA A 183 -8.83 -1.41 25.15
CA ALA A 183 -7.86 -2.42 25.56
C ALA A 183 -6.51 -1.84 26.00
N MET A 184 -6.23 -0.58 25.65
CA MET A 184 -5.01 0.15 26.02
C MET A 184 -5.20 1.11 27.21
N ALA A 185 -6.43 1.24 27.72
CA ALA A 185 -6.79 2.07 28.88
C ALA A 185 -6.69 1.28 30.19
#